data_AF-A0A845K1Y2-F1
#
_entry.id   AF-A0A845K1Y2-F1
#
_cell.length_a   1.000
_cell.length_b   1.000
_cell.length_c   1.000
_cell.angle_alpha   90.00
_cell.angle_beta   90.00
_cell.angle_gamma   90.00
#
_symmetry.space_group_name_H-M   'P 1'
#
loop_
_entity.id
_entity.type
_entity.pdbx_description
1 polymer ?
#
loop_
_entity_poly.entity_id
_entity_poly.type
_entity_poly.pdbx_seq_one_letter_code
_entity_poly.pdbx_strand_id
1 'polypeptide(L)'
;MSFGFYFPTKAAPTAQWVPVTQPEYPAGEVLDYPEQINSTTAGGTLYVQEKGSQRQTFQFNFSRVSQSDRDSAQTFFDTVKKSFNLFKFEDHHAQLHTVRWMNEFNFKLVLFGKYSGSIDLRKELL
;
A
#
# COMPACT_ATOMS: atom_id res chain seq x y z
N MET A 1 -2.35 16.61 -8.62
CA MET A 1 -2.48 16.29 -7.19
C MET A 1 -1.56 15.11 -6.88
N SER A 2 -0.95 15.07 -5.70
CA SER A 2 0.16 14.15 -5.36
C SER A 2 -0.25 13.11 -4.31
N PHE A 3 0.27 11.88 -4.43
CA PHE A 3 0.20 10.90 -3.35
C PHE A 3 1.06 11.31 -2.13
N GLY A 4 0.61 10.95 -0.92
CA GLY A 4 1.36 11.19 0.31
C GLY A 4 1.18 10.08 1.34
N PHE A 5 2.25 9.75 2.06
CA PHE A 5 2.31 8.71 3.08
C PHE A 5 2.66 9.34 4.42
N TYR A 6 1.91 9.05 5.49
CA TYR A 6 1.95 9.78 6.75
C TYR A 6 1.86 8.85 7.96
N PHE A 7 2.72 9.06 8.95
CA PHE A 7 2.74 8.34 10.22
C PHE A 7 2.10 9.18 11.33
N PRO A 8 1.22 8.61 12.15
CA PRO A 8 -0.26 8.61 12.05
C PRO A 8 -0.96 9.98 11.87
N THR A 9 -0.23 11.09 11.83
CA THR A 9 -0.75 12.45 11.60
C THR A 9 0.16 13.21 10.64
N LYS A 10 -0.36 14.23 9.96
CA LYS A 10 0.38 15.09 8.99
C LYS A 10 1.33 16.07 9.71
N ALA A 11 1.93 15.66 10.81
CA ALA A 11 2.58 16.51 11.79
C ALA A 11 4.07 16.17 11.97
N ALA A 12 4.84 16.03 10.88
CA ALA A 12 6.30 16.25 10.82
C ALA A 12 6.88 15.79 9.47
N PRO A 13 7.96 16.41 8.95
CA PRO A 13 8.65 15.98 7.73
C PRO A 13 9.24 14.57 7.82
N THR A 14 9.68 14.16 9.01
CA THR A 14 10.25 12.82 9.27
C THR A 14 9.19 11.74 9.43
N ALA A 15 7.93 12.12 9.62
CA ALA A 15 6.78 11.23 9.72
C ALA A 15 6.03 11.11 8.39
N GLN A 16 6.55 11.68 7.30
CA GLN A 16 5.87 11.67 6.01
C GLN A 16 6.84 11.37 4.87
N TRP A 17 6.33 10.67 3.88
CA TRP A 17 6.98 10.53 2.59
C TRP A 17 6.00 10.97 1.51
N VAL A 18 6.40 11.97 0.73
CA VAL A 18 5.64 12.47 -0.41
C VAL A 18 6.51 12.23 -1.64
N PRO A 19 6.22 11.20 -2.46
CA PRO A 19 7.02 10.90 -3.62
C PRO A 19 7.05 12.08 -4.58
N VAL A 20 8.25 12.46 -5.02
CA VAL A 20 8.43 13.49 -6.05
C VAL A 20 8.00 12.93 -7.40
N THR A 21 8.32 11.66 -7.63
CA THR A 21 7.90 10.94 -8.84
C THR A 21 6.61 10.19 -8.55
N GLN A 22 5.53 10.57 -9.23
CA GLN A 22 4.25 9.87 -9.07
C GLN A 22 4.37 8.42 -9.59
N PRO A 23 3.68 7.46 -8.95
CA PRO A 23 3.63 6.09 -9.42
C PRO A 23 2.94 6.00 -10.79
N GLU A 24 3.36 5.03 -11.59
CA GLU A 24 2.75 4.70 -12.87
C GLU A 24 1.29 4.25 -12.67
N TYR A 25 0.40 4.75 -13.53
CA TYR A 25 -1.05 4.57 -13.40
C TYR A 25 -1.54 3.25 -14.04
N PRO A 26 -2.62 2.64 -13.52
CA PRO A 26 -3.28 2.99 -12.27
C PRO A 26 -2.66 2.22 -11.11
N ALA A 27 -2.52 2.92 -9.98
CA ALA A 27 -2.46 2.23 -8.70
C ALA A 27 -3.78 1.44 -8.55
N GLY A 28 -3.78 0.19 -8.99
CA GLY A 28 -4.99 -0.62 -9.07
C GLY A 28 -5.53 -0.84 -7.66
N GLU A 29 -6.78 -0.45 -7.43
CA GLU A 29 -7.52 -0.90 -6.26
C GLU A 29 -7.92 -2.34 -6.51
N VAL A 30 -7.24 -3.28 -5.86
CA VAL A 30 -7.63 -4.69 -5.92
C VAL A 30 -8.52 -4.96 -4.72
N LEU A 31 -9.79 -5.22 -5.01
CA LEU A 31 -10.78 -5.67 -4.06
C LEU A 31 -10.72 -7.18 -3.94
N ASP A 32 -10.38 -7.67 -2.75
CA ASP A 32 -10.21 -9.08 -2.48
C ASP A 32 -11.17 -9.55 -1.36
N TYR A 33 -11.70 -10.76 -1.51
CA TYR A 33 -12.61 -11.43 -0.58
C TYR A 33 -12.00 -12.79 -0.18
N PRO A 34 -11.02 -12.80 0.74
CA PRO A 34 -10.17 -13.97 0.95
C PRO A 34 -10.84 -15.14 1.68
N GLU A 35 -11.99 -14.93 2.33
CA GLU A 35 -12.66 -15.95 3.14
C GLU A 35 -14.06 -16.21 2.58
N GLN A 36 -14.15 -17.18 1.66
CA GLN A 36 -15.43 -17.72 1.22
C GLN A 36 -15.54 -19.14 1.79
N ILE A 37 -16.36 -19.32 2.82
CA ILE A 37 -16.60 -20.64 3.40
C ILE A 37 -17.59 -21.38 2.48
N ASN A 38 -17.09 -22.37 1.75
CA ASN A 38 -17.91 -23.26 0.93
C ASN A 38 -18.40 -24.42 1.79
N SER A 39 -19.63 -24.31 2.32
CA SER A 39 -20.29 -25.43 3.00
C SER A 39 -20.99 -26.30 1.96
N THR A 40 -20.61 -27.58 1.91
CA THR A 40 -21.26 -28.59 1.03
C THR A 40 -22.08 -29.53 1.91
N THR A 41 -23.40 -29.58 1.71
CA THR A 41 -24.24 -30.60 2.37
C THR A 41 -24.25 -31.89 1.55
N ALA A 42 -24.56 -33.03 2.20
CA ALA A 42 -24.54 -34.37 1.60
C ALA A 42 -25.47 -34.56 0.37
N GLY A 43 -26.26 -33.56 -0.01
CA GLY A 43 -27.11 -33.53 -1.21
C GLY A 43 -26.57 -32.69 -2.37
N GLY A 44 -25.30 -32.24 -2.33
CA GLY A 44 -24.65 -31.56 -3.46
C GLY A 44 -25.08 -30.10 -3.71
N THR A 45 -25.83 -29.49 -2.80
CA THR A 45 -26.21 -28.07 -2.88
C THR A 45 -25.14 -27.21 -2.19
N LEU A 46 -24.47 -26.35 -2.96
CA LEU A 46 -23.49 -25.38 -2.46
C LEU A 46 -24.23 -24.14 -1.93
N TYR A 47 -24.11 -23.89 -0.63
CA TYR A 47 -24.51 -22.61 -0.03
C TYR A 47 -23.27 -21.79 0.27
N VAL A 48 -23.11 -20.66 -0.43
CA VAL A 48 -22.10 -19.65 -0.07
C VAL A 48 -22.68 -18.86 1.10
N GLN A 49 -22.21 -19.14 2.32
CA GLN A 49 -22.88 -18.63 3.52
C GLN A 49 -22.28 -17.31 4.03
N GLU A 50 -20.98 -17.05 3.85
CA GLU A 50 -20.35 -15.81 4.32
C GLU A 50 -19.28 -15.32 3.35
N LYS A 51 -19.36 -14.05 2.96
CA LYS A 51 -18.24 -13.32 2.36
C LYS A 51 -17.45 -12.70 3.50
N GLY A 52 -16.18 -13.06 3.64
CA GLY A 52 -15.26 -12.39 4.56
C GLY A 52 -15.19 -10.88 4.32
N SER A 53 -14.73 -10.14 5.33
CA SER A 53 -14.61 -8.69 5.27
C SER A 53 -13.85 -8.24 4.02
N GLN A 54 -14.42 -7.27 3.30
CA GLN A 54 -13.84 -6.68 2.10
C GLN A 54 -12.43 -6.16 2.40
N ARG A 55 -11.41 -6.69 1.71
CA ARG A 55 -10.04 -6.19 1.79
C ARG A 55 -9.74 -5.35 0.55
N GLN A 56 -9.27 -4.13 0.75
CA GLN A 56 -8.86 -3.23 -0.34
C GLN A 56 -7.34 -3.15 -0.33
N THR A 57 -6.70 -3.50 -1.45
CA THR A 57 -5.25 -3.41 -1.64
C THR A 57 -4.94 -2.32 -2.65
N PHE A 58 -3.92 -1.52 -2.37
CA PHE A 58 -3.40 -0.49 -3.26
C PHE A 58 -1.99 -0.89 -3.68
N GLN A 59 -1.76 -1.04 -4.98
CA GLN A 59 -0.45 -1.35 -5.53
C GLN A 59 0.10 -0.12 -6.25
N PHE A 60 1.30 0.33 -5.88
CA PHE A 60 1.97 1.46 -6.50
C PHE A 60 3.24 1.01 -7.19
N ASN A 61 3.35 1.22 -8.49
CA ASN A 61 4.57 0.97 -9.24
C ASN A 61 5.29 2.29 -9.49
N PHE A 62 6.54 2.40 -9.07
CA PHE A 62 7.35 3.59 -9.24
C PHE A 62 8.45 3.32 -10.26
N SER A 63 8.57 4.19 -11.26
CA SER A 63 9.64 4.12 -12.24
C SER A 63 10.55 5.34 -12.16
N ARG A 64 11.85 5.09 -12.31
CA ARG A 64 12.88 6.14 -12.46
C ARG A 64 12.85 7.23 -11.36
N VAL A 65 12.61 6.81 -10.13
CA VAL A 65 12.67 7.62 -8.92
C VAL A 65 14.12 8.05 -8.64
N SER A 66 14.35 9.26 -8.14
CA SER A 66 15.71 9.71 -7.78
C SER A 66 16.25 8.94 -6.57
N GLN A 67 17.57 8.90 -6.42
CA GLN A 67 18.22 8.32 -5.24
C GLN A 67 17.70 8.95 -3.93
N SER A 68 17.59 10.29 -3.88
CA SER A 68 17.11 11.02 -2.70
C SER A 68 15.69 10.63 -2.29
N ASP A 69 14.80 10.41 -3.26
CA ASP A 69 13.41 10.04 -3.01
C ASP A 69 13.32 8.56 -2.60
N ARG A 70 14.12 7.69 -3.21
CA ARG A 70 14.28 6.28 -2.79
C ARG A 70 14.81 6.16 -1.36
N ASP A 71 15.80 6.96 -0.97
CA ASP A 71 16.39 6.92 0.38
C ASP A 71 15.43 7.50 1.44
N SER A 72 14.65 8.51 1.06
CA SER A 72 13.55 9.04 1.88
C SER A 72 12.45 8.00 2.09
N ALA A 73 12.04 7.31 1.01
CA ALA A 73 11.08 6.22 1.07
C ALA A 73 11.60 5.10 1.98
N GLN A 74 12.86 4.68 1.81
CA GLN A 74 13.45 3.63 2.65
C GLN A 74 13.39 4.00 4.14
N THR A 75 13.78 5.23 4.49
CA THR A 75 13.74 5.71 5.88
C THR A 75 12.33 5.65 6.47
N PHE A 76 11.32 6.02 5.69
CA PHE A 76 9.91 5.96 6.09
C PHE A 76 9.46 4.51 6.33
N PHE A 77 9.66 3.63 5.35
CA PHE A 77 9.20 2.24 5.44
C PHE A 77 9.97 1.40 6.46
N ASP A 78 11.26 1.70 6.70
CA ASP A 78 12.01 1.09 7.80
C ASP A 78 11.44 1.49 9.16
N THR A 79 10.97 2.73 9.30
CA THR A 79 10.28 3.21 10.52
C THR A 79 8.92 2.53 10.68
N VAL A 80 8.13 2.42 9.60
CA VAL A 80 6.86 1.68 9.60
C VAL A 80 7.08 0.22 10.00
N LYS A 81 8.09 -0.45 9.43
CA LYS A 81 8.43 -1.84 9.72
C LYS A 81 8.82 -2.03 11.19
N LYS A 82 9.68 -1.16 11.73
CA LYS A 82 10.11 -1.22 13.15
C LYS A 82 8.95 -1.01 14.12
N SER A 83 8.02 -0.14 13.77
CA SER A 83 6.91 0.22 14.63
C SER A 83 5.72 -0.73 14.55
N PHE A 84 5.69 -1.66 13.58
CA PHE A 84 4.54 -2.53 13.27
C PHE A 84 3.21 -1.77 13.15
N ASN A 85 3.27 -0.47 12.91
CA ASN A 85 2.12 0.41 13.04
C ASN A 85 1.40 0.60 11.71
N LEU A 86 0.09 0.80 11.82
CA LEU A 86 -0.71 1.34 10.75
C LEU A 86 -0.31 2.78 10.48
N PHE A 87 -0.36 3.19 9.23
CA PHE A 87 -0.08 4.56 8.82
C PHE A 87 -1.16 5.04 7.86
N LYS A 88 -1.18 6.33 7.55
CA LYS A 88 -2.16 6.94 6.67
C LYS A 88 -1.58 7.19 5.29
N PHE A 89 -2.37 6.90 4.27
CA PHE A 89 -2.06 7.15 2.87
C PHE A 89 -3.11 8.11 2.30
N GLU A 90 -2.67 9.20 1.67
CA GLU A 90 -3.52 10.15 0.94
C GLU A 90 -3.50 9.81 -0.55
N ASP A 91 -4.67 9.49 -1.08
CA ASP A 91 -4.84 9.19 -2.50
C ASP A 91 -4.92 10.45 -3.38
N HIS A 92 -5.04 10.26 -4.69
CA HIS A 92 -5.13 11.35 -5.66
C HIS A 92 -6.43 12.18 -5.55
N HIS A 93 -7.44 11.68 -4.84
CA HIS A 93 -8.68 12.39 -4.50
C HIS A 93 -8.59 13.09 -3.13
N ALA A 94 -7.41 13.14 -2.51
CA ALA A 94 -7.17 13.67 -1.18
C ALA A 94 -7.94 12.93 -0.06
N GLN A 95 -8.27 11.66 -0.26
CA GLN A 95 -8.84 10.81 0.78
C GLN A 95 -7.73 10.11 1.58
N LEU A 96 -7.87 10.13 2.90
CA LEU A 96 -6.96 9.45 3.81
C LEU A 96 -7.45 8.02 4.10
N HIS A 97 -6.60 7.05 3.80
CA HIS A 97 -6.81 5.63 4.08
C HIS A 97 -5.85 5.17 5.17
N THR A 98 -6.35 4.47 6.19
CA THR A 98 -5.51 3.76 7.15
C THR A 98 -5.04 2.45 6.52
N VAL A 99 -3.74 2.27 6.39
CA VAL A 99 -3.14 1.16 5.64
C VAL A 99 -2.00 0.50 6.38
N ARG A 100 -1.69 -0.73 5.96
CA ARG A 100 -0.52 -1.51 6.33
C ARG A 100 0.33 -1.78 5.09
N TRP A 101 1.64 -1.71 5.23
CA TRP A 101 2.58 -2.08 4.17
C TRP A 101 2.75 -3.60 4.09
N MET A 102 2.73 -4.16 2.87
CA MET A 102 2.58 -5.60 2.64
C MET A 102 3.76 -6.27 1.95
N ASN A 103 4.51 -5.56 1.10
CA ASN A 103 5.64 -6.13 0.38
C ASN A 103 6.99 -5.72 1.01
N GLU A 104 8.08 -6.36 0.59
CA GLU A 104 9.43 -5.92 0.97
C GLU A 104 9.86 -4.69 0.16
N PHE A 105 10.79 -3.91 0.71
CA PHE A 105 11.32 -2.74 0.02
C PHE A 105 12.19 -3.19 -1.18
N ASN A 106 11.69 -3.02 -2.40
CA ASN A 106 12.24 -3.64 -3.60
C ASN A 106 12.76 -2.66 -4.66
N PHE A 107 13.06 -1.41 -4.30
CA PHE A 107 13.58 -0.41 -5.25
C PHE A 107 14.98 -0.79 -5.76
N LYS A 108 15.07 -1.10 -7.06
CA LYS A 108 16.31 -1.51 -7.75
C LYS A 108 16.81 -0.39 -8.66
N LEU A 109 18.13 -0.29 -8.80
CA LEU A 109 18.79 0.64 -9.73
C LEU A 109 18.46 0.22 -11.18
N VAL A 110 17.98 1.15 -12.01
CA VAL A 110 17.63 0.91 -13.42
C VAL A 110 18.49 1.76 -14.36
N LEU A 111 18.86 2.97 -13.94
CA LEU A 111 19.78 3.88 -14.61
C LEU A 111 20.57 4.62 -13.52
N PHE A 112 21.75 5.16 -13.84
CA PHE A 112 22.55 5.92 -12.89
C PHE A 112 21.71 6.98 -12.14
N GLY A 113 21.64 6.87 -10.81
CA GLY A 113 20.84 7.74 -9.94
C GLY A 113 19.32 7.56 -10.03
N LYS A 114 18.83 6.51 -10.69
CA LYS A 114 17.41 6.24 -10.95
C LYS A 114 17.00 4.83 -10.54
N TYR A 115 15.95 4.73 -9.74
CA TYR A 115 15.47 3.50 -9.14
C TYR A 115 14.02 3.22 -9.55
N SER A 116 13.65 1.95 -9.64
CA SER A 116 12.25 1.54 -9.85
C SER A 116 11.89 0.43 -8.87
N GLY A 117 10.65 0.41 -8.42
CA GLY A 117 10.17 -0.51 -7.38
C GLY A 117 8.65 -0.48 -7.27
N SER A 118 8.13 -1.24 -6.33
CA SER A 118 6.71 -1.29 -6.03
C SER A 118 6.45 -1.16 -4.53
N ILE A 119 5.28 -0.63 -4.19
CA ILE A 119 4.79 -0.52 -2.82
C ILE A 119 3.37 -1.04 -2.80
N ASP A 120 3.14 -2.06 -1.99
CA ASP A 120 1.84 -2.70 -1.86
C ASP A 120 1.28 -2.39 -0.47
N LEU A 121 0.11 -1.78 -0.42
CA LEU A 121 -0.58 -1.37 0.79
C LEU A 121 -1.90 -2.12 0.91
N ARG A 122 -2.28 -2.48 2.14
CA ARG A 122 -3.60 -3.01 2.46
C ARG A 122 -4.35 -2.05 3.35
N LYS A 123 -5.58 -1.70 2.98
CA LYS A 123 -6.49 -0.94 3.84
C LYS A 123 -6.92 -1.77 5.03
N GLU A 124 -6.86 -1.15 6.19
CA GLU A 124 -7.38 -1.72 7.43
C GLU A 124 -8.62 -0.93 7.83
N LEU A 125 -9.75 -1.63 7.99
CA LEU A 125 -10.97 -1.08 8.56
C LEU A 125 -10.84 -1.26 10.08
N LEU A 126 -10.78 -0.12 10.80
CA LEU A 126 -10.88 -0.09 12.26
C LEU A 126 -12.32 -0.34 12.70
#